data_AF-A0A9Q2XN22-F1
#
_entry.id   AF-A0A9Q2XN22-F1
#
_cell.length_a   1.000
_cell.length_b   1.000
_cell.length_c   1.000
_cell.angle_alpha   90.00
_cell.angle_beta   90.00
_cell.angle_gamma   90.00
#
_symmetry.space_group_name_H-M   'P 1'
#
loop_
_entity.id
_entity.type
_entity.pdbx_description
1 polymer ?
#
loop_
_entity_poly.entity_id
_entity_poly.type
_entity_poly.pdbx_seq_one_letter_code
_entity_poly.pdbx_strand_id
1 'polypeptide(L)'
;MDSANRNSLLMTAATQDLQLYAADCLDRYCQSKNICHPAIGELLSHLRSMGACENLAVWESNGACLPLNGRGDDMPQDLHESLAPEAADTLEKLVGYVVEVGLADMYGAASGLPLAFLKRVISILEEGGTGVPEFPNPSSPLQVMK
;
A
#
# COMPACT_ATOMS: atom_id res chain seq x y z
N MET A 1 12.11 -16.47 -1.88
CA MET A 1 13.01 -15.48 -1.25
C MET A 1 12.89 -15.64 0.26
N ASP A 2 13.98 -15.76 1.02
CA ASP A 2 13.92 -15.88 2.48
C ASP A 2 13.53 -14.52 3.11
N SER A 3 12.70 -14.55 4.16
CA SER A 3 12.22 -13.38 4.92
C SER A 3 13.36 -12.48 5.41
N ALA A 4 14.53 -13.08 5.72
CA ALA A 4 15.73 -12.33 6.10
C ALA A 4 16.26 -11.42 4.98
N ASN A 5 16.24 -11.89 3.73
CA ASN A 5 16.71 -11.13 2.57
C ASN A 5 15.75 -9.97 2.24
N ARG A 6 14.43 -10.22 2.34
CA ARG A 6 13.40 -9.17 2.19
C ARG A 6 13.60 -8.04 3.20
N ASN A 7 13.78 -8.37 4.47
CA ASN A 7 13.99 -7.38 5.52
C ASN A 7 15.22 -6.50 5.27
N SER A 8 16.31 -7.08 4.77
CA SER A 8 17.52 -6.33 4.42
C SER A 8 17.24 -5.29 3.32
N LEU A 9 16.55 -5.69 2.24
CA LEU A 9 16.19 -4.79 1.14
C LEU A 9 15.27 -3.65 1.58
N LEU A 10 14.26 -3.97 2.40
CA LEU A 10 13.30 -2.98 2.89
C LEU A 10 13.95 -1.91 3.79
N MET A 11 15.00 -2.25 4.54
CA MET A 11 15.69 -1.29 5.40
C MET A 11 16.49 -0.24 4.63
N THR A 12 16.83 -0.52 3.37
CA THR A 12 17.61 0.38 2.51
C THR A 12 16.80 1.04 1.40
N ALA A 13 15.52 0.69 1.27
CA ALA A 13 14.65 1.17 0.21
C ALA A 13 14.22 2.63 0.43
N ALA A 14 14.00 3.36 -0.66
CA ALA A 14 13.42 4.70 -0.56
C ALA A 14 11.93 4.62 -0.18
N THR A 15 11.39 5.66 0.46
CA THR A 15 9.96 5.73 0.83
C THR A 15 9.04 5.47 -0.37
N GLN A 16 9.43 5.93 -1.56
CA GLN A 16 8.70 5.69 -2.80
C GLN A 16 8.62 4.20 -3.14
N ASP A 17 9.73 3.45 -3.02
CA ASP A 17 9.75 2.01 -3.25
C ASP A 17 8.91 1.27 -2.21
N LEU A 18 8.96 1.71 -0.95
CA LEU A 18 8.11 1.16 0.12
C LEU A 18 6.63 1.41 -0.18
N GLN A 19 6.25 2.60 -0.66
CA GLN A 19 4.87 2.94 -1.02
C GLN A 19 4.37 2.11 -2.20
N LEU A 20 5.19 1.94 -3.25
CA LEU A 20 4.85 1.08 -4.38
C LEU A 20 4.61 -0.36 -3.93
N TYR A 21 5.49 -0.87 -3.09
CA TYR A 21 5.34 -2.22 -2.55
C TYR A 21 4.14 -2.37 -1.61
N ALA A 22 3.82 -1.35 -0.81
CA ALA A 22 2.61 -1.34 0.01
C ALA A 22 1.35 -1.36 -0.87
N ALA A 23 1.33 -0.63 -1.98
CA ALA A 23 0.22 -0.67 -2.95
C ALA A 23 0.09 -2.06 -3.59
N ASP A 24 1.20 -2.71 -3.94
CA ASP A 24 1.16 -4.08 -4.46
C ASP A 24 0.69 -5.11 -3.42
N CYS A 25 0.99 -4.89 -2.14
CA CYS A 25 0.43 -5.71 -1.05
C CYS A 25 -1.09 -5.54 -0.94
N LEU A 26 -1.61 -4.30 -1.05
CA LEU A 26 -3.05 -4.04 -1.05
C LEU A 26 -3.73 -4.71 -2.25
N ASP A 27 -3.18 -4.52 -3.45
CA ASP A 27 -3.69 -5.14 -4.68
C ASP A 27 -3.73 -6.67 -4.55
N ARG A 28 -2.65 -7.27 -4.02
CA ARG A 28 -2.59 -8.71 -3.77
C ARG A 28 -3.64 -9.20 -2.77
N TYR A 29 -3.89 -8.45 -1.70
CA TYR A 29 -4.94 -8.76 -0.74
C TYR A 29 -6.32 -8.71 -1.39
N CYS A 30 -6.62 -7.65 -2.15
CA CYS A 30 -7.88 -7.52 -2.86
C CYS A 30 -8.09 -8.68 -3.85
N GLN A 31 -7.05 -9.03 -4.62
CA GLN A 31 -7.08 -10.17 -5.54
C GLN A 31 -7.33 -11.50 -4.81
N SER A 32 -6.66 -11.77 -3.70
CA SER A 32 -6.80 -13.04 -2.97
C SER A 32 -8.19 -13.22 -2.35
N LYS A 33 -8.87 -12.11 -2.04
CA LYS A 33 -10.21 -12.07 -1.46
C LYS A 33 -11.33 -11.82 -2.49
N ASN A 34 -11.00 -11.72 -3.78
CA ASN A 34 -11.92 -11.35 -4.86
C ASN A 34 -12.65 -10.02 -4.62
N ILE A 35 -11.99 -9.06 -3.96
CA ILE A 35 -12.51 -7.71 -3.73
C ILE A 35 -12.19 -6.87 -4.96
N CYS A 36 -13.24 -6.41 -5.65
CA CYS A 36 -13.12 -5.56 -6.83
C CYS A 36 -14.04 -4.35 -6.68
N HIS A 37 -13.45 -3.17 -6.48
CA HIS A 37 -14.21 -1.93 -6.28
C HIS A 37 -13.49 -0.74 -6.92
N PRO A 38 -14.20 0.19 -7.60
CA PRO A 38 -13.57 1.35 -8.24
C PRO A 38 -12.73 2.19 -7.28
N ALA A 39 -13.21 2.45 -6.06
CA ALA A 39 -12.47 3.23 -5.07
C ALA A 39 -11.11 2.62 -4.68
N ILE A 40 -10.99 1.28 -4.70
CA ILE A 40 -9.71 0.59 -4.47
C ILE A 40 -8.78 0.84 -5.66
N GLY A 41 -9.30 0.76 -6.88
CA GLY A 41 -8.54 1.04 -8.10
C GLY A 41 -8.02 2.48 -8.16
N GLU A 42 -8.86 3.45 -7.79
CA GLU A 42 -8.49 4.87 -7.69
C GLU A 42 -7.39 5.09 -6.66
N LEU A 43 -7.52 4.50 -5.47
CA LEU A 43 -6.49 4.55 -4.43
C LEU A 43 -5.17 3.94 -4.92
N LEU A 44 -5.20 2.72 -5.46
CA LEU A 44 -3.99 2.05 -5.97
C LEU A 44 -3.30 2.88 -7.07
N SER A 45 -4.08 3.47 -7.98
CA SER A 45 -3.55 4.35 -9.02
C SER A 45 -2.87 5.58 -8.43
N HIS A 46 -3.49 6.21 -7.44
CA HIS A 46 -2.96 7.37 -6.75
C HIS A 46 -1.66 7.07 -5.98
N LEU A 47 -1.62 5.96 -5.23
CA LEU A 47 -0.43 5.56 -4.48
C LEU A 47 0.75 5.26 -5.41
N ARG A 48 0.48 4.61 -6.55
CA ARG A 48 1.49 4.31 -7.58
C ARG A 48 2.01 5.55 -8.30
N SER A 49 1.29 6.67 -8.28
CA SER A 49 1.72 7.91 -8.94
C SER A 49 2.71 8.74 -8.11
N MET A 50 2.97 8.39 -6.83
CA MET A 50 3.80 9.20 -5.92
C MET A 50 5.19 9.52 -6.52
N GLY A 51 5.87 8.53 -7.09
CA GLY A 51 7.21 8.69 -7.66
C GLY A 51 7.28 9.57 -8.92
N ALA A 52 6.15 9.81 -9.58
CA ALA A 52 6.07 10.66 -10.77
C ALA A 52 5.56 12.08 -10.46
N CYS A 53 5.25 12.37 -9.19
CA CYS A 53 4.68 13.65 -8.83
C CYS A 53 5.75 14.74 -8.67
N GLU A 54 5.55 15.88 -9.33
CA GLU A 54 6.39 17.07 -9.17
C GLU A 54 6.07 17.88 -7.90
N ASN A 55 4.86 17.73 -7.35
CA ASN A 55 4.38 18.49 -6.21
C ASN A 55 3.66 17.60 -5.19
N LEU A 56 4.39 17.22 -4.13
CA LEU A 56 3.90 16.35 -3.07
C LEU A 56 2.68 16.90 -2.33
N ALA A 57 2.55 18.21 -2.17
CA ALA A 57 1.38 18.81 -1.52
C ALA A 57 0.10 18.64 -2.36
N VAL A 58 0.22 18.75 -3.70
CA VAL A 58 -0.90 18.49 -4.61
C VAL A 58 -1.25 17.01 -4.61
N TRP A 59 -0.24 16.12 -4.63
CA TRP A 59 -0.46 14.69 -4.51
C TRP A 59 -1.19 14.35 -3.20
N GLU A 60 -0.70 14.84 -2.07
CA GLU A 60 -1.32 14.64 -0.76
C GLU A 60 -2.78 15.10 -0.73
N SER A 61 -3.04 16.31 -1.24
CA SER A 61 -4.40 16.87 -1.30
C SER A 61 -5.33 16.04 -2.18
N ASN A 62 -4.85 15.57 -3.34
CA ASN A 62 -5.64 14.72 -4.23
C ASN A 62 -5.97 13.37 -3.57
N GLY A 63 -5.01 12.79 -2.85
CA GLY A 63 -5.22 11.55 -2.11
C GLY A 63 -6.27 11.67 -1.00
N ALA A 64 -6.30 12.81 -0.31
CA ALA A 64 -7.31 13.09 0.71
C ALA A 64 -8.73 13.20 0.12
N CYS A 65 -8.87 13.59 -1.15
CA CYS A 65 -10.17 13.69 -1.83
C CYS A 65 -10.70 12.37 -2.41
N LEU A 66 -9.96 11.26 -2.29
CA LEU A 66 -10.40 9.98 -2.81
C LEU A 66 -11.56 9.40 -1.97
N PRO A 67 -12.51 8.67 -2.58
CA PRO A 67 -13.60 8.03 -1.85
C PRO A 67 -13.11 7.03 -0.80
N LEU A 68 -11.98 6.36 -1.06
CA LEU A 68 -11.27 5.53 -0.11
C LEU A 68 -9.85 6.11 0.05
N ASN A 69 -9.58 6.74 1.19
CA ASN A 69 -8.35 7.50 1.39
C ASN A 69 -7.46 7.00 2.56
N GLY A 70 -7.98 6.15 3.44
CA GLY A 70 -7.21 5.57 4.56
C GLY A 70 -6.79 6.56 5.65
N ARG A 71 -7.39 7.76 5.69
CA ARG A 71 -7.01 8.86 6.61
C ARG A 71 -7.98 9.04 7.78
N GLY A 72 -8.75 8.00 8.10
CA GLY A 72 -9.76 8.01 9.16
C GLY A 72 -11.17 8.40 8.70
N ASP A 73 -11.34 8.70 7.41
CA ASP A 73 -12.68 8.79 6.81
C ASP A 73 -13.26 7.39 6.58
N ASP A 74 -14.58 7.27 6.69
CA ASP A 74 -15.30 6.02 6.48
C ASP A 74 -15.07 5.49 5.05
N MET A 75 -14.93 4.16 4.94
CA MET A 75 -14.93 3.47 3.65
C MET A 75 -16.26 3.73 2.91
N PRO A 76 -16.26 3.78 1.56
CA PRO A 76 -17.49 3.86 0.79
C PRO A 76 -18.50 2.81 1.25
N GLN A 77 -19.74 3.23 1.50
CA GLN A 77 -20.76 2.39 2.10
C GLN A 77 -21.05 1.13 1.26
N ASP A 78 -21.08 1.28 -0.06
CA ASP A 78 -21.28 0.18 -1.02
C ASP A 78 -20.13 -0.85 -0.98
N LEU A 79 -18.90 -0.39 -0.85
CA LEU A 79 -17.75 -1.27 -0.60
C LEU A 79 -17.89 -1.98 0.75
N HIS A 80 -18.19 -1.25 1.82
CA HIS A 80 -18.35 -1.83 3.15
C HIS A 80 -19.46 -2.90 3.20
N GLU A 81 -20.62 -2.63 2.60
CA GLU A 81 -21.76 -3.56 2.53
C GLU A 81 -21.49 -4.80 1.66
N SER A 82 -20.55 -4.70 0.71
CA SER A 82 -20.16 -5.83 -0.14
C SER A 82 -19.25 -6.86 0.57
N LEU A 83 -18.77 -6.54 1.76
CA LEU A 83 -17.79 -7.33 2.51
C LEU A 83 -18.42 -7.99 3.74
N ALA A 84 -17.87 -9.15 4.12
CA ALA A 84 -18.11 -9.68 5.46
C ALA A 84 -17.50 -8.71 6.51
N PRO A 85 -18.10 -8.55 7.70
CA PRO A 85 -17.64 -7.57 8.70
C PRO A 85 -16.14 -7.66 9.01
N GLU A 86 -15.62 -8.88 9.20
CA GLU A 86 -14.21 -9.12 9.49
C GLU A 86 -13.28 -8.73 8.32
N ALA A 87 -13.78 -8.86 7.08
CA ALA A 87 -13.06 -8.47 5.88
C ALA A 87 -13.08 -6.94 5.71
N ALA A 88 -14.18 -6.27 6.03
CA ALA A 88 -14.26 -4.81 6.04
C ALA A 88 -13.27 -4.21 7.05
N ASP A 89 -13.29 -4.67 8.30
CA ASP A 89 -12.37 -4.24 9.35
C ASP A 89 -10.89 -4.45 8.96
N THR A 90 -10.60 -5.58 8.31
CA THR A 90 -9.23 -5.90 7.87
C THR A 90 -8.81 -5.00 6.71
N LEU A 91 -9.70 -4.78 5.74
CA LEU A 91 -9.44 -3.92 4.59
C LEU A 91 -9.21 -2.47 5.03
N GLU A 92 -10.01 -1.96 5.96
CA GLU A 92 -9.86 -0.60 6.49
C GLU A 92 -8.49 -0.41 7.17
N LYS A 93 -8.11 -1.34 8.04
CA LYS A 93 -6.78 -1.33 8.68
C LYS A 93 -5.64 -1.41 7.67
N LEU A 94 -5.78 -2.31 6.68
CA LEU A 94 -4.78 -2.49 5.64
C LEU A 94 -4.60 -1.20 4.82
N VAL A 95 -5.70 -0.60 4.37
CA VAL A 95 -5.72 0.65 3.61
C VAL A 95 -5.07 1.77 4.42
N GLY A 96 -5.41 1.91 5.70
CA GLY A 96 -4.79 2.89 6.58
C GLY A 96 -3.27 2.74 6.64
N TYR A 97 -2.77 1.53 6.92
CA TYR A 97 -1.32 1.30 6.95
C TYR A 97 -0.65 1.53 5.60
N VAL A 98 -1.27 1.14 4.48
CA VAL A 98 -0.70 1.32 3.13
C VAL A 98 -0.56 2.79 2.76
N VAL A 99 -1.52 3.63 3.17
CA VAL A 99 -1.49 5.08 2.95
C VAL A 99 -0.42 5.74 3.83
N GLU A 100 -0.33 5.33 5.09
CA GLU A 100 0.67 5.85 6.03
C GLU A 100 2.11 5.57 5.60
N VAL A 101 2.37 4.53 4.78
CA VAL A 101 3.72 4.26 4.25
C VAL A 101 4.27 5.45 3.44
N GLY A 102 3.45 6.07 2.58
CA GLY A 102 3.89 7.18 1.72
C GLY A 102 3.71 8.56 2.35
N LEU A 103 2.83 8.69 3.35
CA LEU A 103 2.67 9.94 4.10
C LEU A 103 3.72 10.10 5.19
N ALA A 104 4.05 9.01 5.87
CA ALA A 104 5.13 9.02 6.82
C ALA A 104 6.41 9.46 6.13
N ASP A 105 7.10 10.43 6.74
CA ASP A 105 8.34 10.99 6.22
C ASP A 105 8.26 11.63 4.83
N MET A 106 7.06 11.88 4.27
CA MET A 106 6.87 12.43 2.92
C MET A 106 7.63 13.75 2.68
N TYR A 107 7.73 14.60 3.72
CA TYR A 107 8.44 15.88 3.67
C TYR A 107 9.91 15.79 4.11
N GLY A 108 10.51 14.59 4.05
CA GLY A 108 11.96 14.39 4.23
C GLY A 108 12.41 14.09 5.66
N ALA A 109 11.49 13.69 6.54
CA ALA A 109 11.88 13.13 7.84
C ALA A 109 12.53 11.73 7.64
N ALA A 110 13.19 11.21 8.67
CA ALA A 110 13.85 9.91 8.63
C ALA A 110 13.54 9.14 9.93
N SER A 111 12.25 8.90 10.17
CA SER A 111 11.74 8.34 11.42
C SER A 111 11.68 6.81 11.41
N GLY A 112 11.79 6.19 10.23
CA GLY A 112 11.61 4.74 10.05
C GLY A 112 10.15 4.29 10.13
N LEU A 113 9.21 5.24 10.27
CA LEU A 113 7.77 4.98 10.28
C LEU A 113 7.26 4.32 8.99
N PRO A 114 7.70 4.70 7.77
CA PRO A 114 7.27 4.03 6.54
C PRO A 114 7.49 2.52 6.59
N LEU A 115 8.67 2.10 7.07
CA LEU A 115 9.00 0.69 7.22
C LEU A 115 8.18 0.01 8.32
N ALA A 116 7.89 0.71 9.42
CA ALA A 116 7.06 0.17 10.50
C ALA A 116 5.63 -0.10 10.02
N PHE A 117 5.03 0.81 9.26
CA PHE A 117 3.71 0.61 8.66
C PHE A 117 3.72 -0.50 7.62
N LEU A 118 4.74 -0.56 6.75
CA LEU A 118 4.86 -1.63 5.78
C LEU A 118 4.96 -3.01 6.47
N LYS A 119 5.67 -3.13 7.59
CA LYS A 119 5.70 -4.37 8.35
C LYS A 119 4.32 -4.80 8.84
N ARG A 120 3.45 -3.85 9.21
CA ARG A 120 2.05 -4.14 9.57
C ARG A 120 1.24 -4.62 8.36
N VAL A 121 1.44 -4.00 7.20
CA VAL A 121 0.85 -4.46 5.92
C VAL A 121 1.23 -5.92 5.65
N ILE A 122 2.52 -6.24 5.72
CA ILE A 122 3.02 -7.61 5.50
C ILE A 122 2.42 -8.59 6.51
N SER A 123 2.36 -8.24 7.80
CA SER A 123 1.75 -9.09 8.82
C SER A 123 0.29 -9.40 8.55
N ILE A 124 -0.52 -8.42 8.11
CA ILE A 124 -1.92 -8.66 7.74
C ILE A 124 -2.03 -9.68 6.60
N LEU A 125 -1.17 -9.57 5.59
CA LEU A 125 -1.16 -10.53 4.47
C LEU A 125 -0.78 -11.93 4.95
N GLU A 126 0.29 -12.04 5.74
CA GLU A 126 0.79 -13.33 6.26
C GLU A 126 -0.24 -14.01 7.18
N GLU A 127 -0.84 -13.28 8.12
CA GLU A 127 -1.88 -13.77 9.02
C GLU A 127 -3.16 -14.18 8.25
N GLY A 128 -3.50 -13.43 7.20
CA GLY A 128 -4.65 -13.69 6.35
C GLY A 128 -4.46 -14.79 5.31
N GLY A 129 -3.32 -15.50 5.32
CA GLY A 129 -2.95 -16.53 4.35
C GLY A 129 -2.75 -16.00 2.92
N THR A 130 -2.60 -14.69 2.76
CA THR A 130 -2.35 -14.04 1.47
C THR A 130 -0.85 -14.04 1.20
N GLY A 131 -0.44 -14.66 0.10
CA GLY A 131 0.97 -14.66 -0.30
C GLY A 131 1.49 -13.24 -0.52
N VAL A 132 2.50 -12.85 0.25
CA VAL A 132 3.15 -11.54 0.14
C VAL A 132 3.87 -11.41 -1.22
N PRO A 133 3.68 -10.30 -1.98
CA PRO A 133 4.42 -10.07 -3.22
C PRO A 133 5.93 -10.06 -3.01
N GLU A 134 6.69 -10.43 -4.03
CA GLU A 134 8.15 -10.29 -4.00
C GLU A 134 8.51 -8.81 -4.06
N PHE A 135 9.40 -8.35 -3.16
CA PHE A 135 9.89 -6.98 -3.21
C PHE A 135 10.78 -6.82 -4.46
N PRO A 136 10.55 -5.83 -5.33
CA PRO A 136 11.34 -5.68 -6.55
C PRO A 136 12.81 -5.50 -6.19
N ASN A 137 13.64 -6.44 -6.65
CA ASN A 137 15.08 -6.32 -6.52
C ASN A 137 15.59 -5.42 -7.66
N PRO A 138 16.25 -4.28 -7.40
CA PRO A 138 16.83 -3.43 -8.44
C PRO A 138 17.91 -4.16 -9.29
N SER A 139 18.37 -5.34 -8.86
CA SER A 139 19.27 -6.22 -9.62
C SER A 139 18.55 -7.12 -10.63
N SER A 140 17.23 -7.13 -10.66
CA SER A 140 16.45 -7.87 -11.66
C SER A 140 16.15 -6.91 -12.81
N PRO A 141 16.72 -7.12 -14.02
CA PRO A 141 16.43 -6.26 -15.15
C PRO A 141 14.92 -6.28 -15.39
N LEU A 142 14.32 -5.09 -15.41
CA LEU A 142 12.96 -4.82 -15.85
C LEU A 142 12.64 -5.76 -17.02
N GLN A 143 11.77 -6.75 -16.78
CA GLN A 143 11.05 -7.35 -17.88
C GLN A 143 10.06 -6.30 -18.37
N VAL A 144 10.57 -5.41 -19.21
CA VAL A 144 9.78 -4.64 -20.15
C VAL A 144 9.10 -5.67 -21.05
N MET A 145 7.89 -6.08 -20.67
CA MET A 145 7.03 -6.84 -21.56
C MET A 145 6.52 -5.88 -22.64
N LYS A 146 6.87 -6.25 -23.87
CA LYS A 146 6.31 -5.75 -25.14
C LYS A 146 4.82 -6.01 -25.24
#